data_AF-A0A1D8PLM4-F1
#
_entry.id   AF-A0A1D8PLM4-F1
#
_cell.length_a   1.000
_cell.length_b   1.000
_cell.length_c   1.000
_cell.angle_alpha   90.00
_cell.angle_beta   90.00
_cell.angle_gamma   90.00
#
_symmetry.space_group_name_H-M   'P 1'
#
loop_
_entity.id
_entity.type
_entity.pdbx_description
1 polymer ?
#
loop_
_entity_poly.entity_id
_entity_poly.type
_entity_poly.pdbx_seq_one_letter_code
_entity_poly.pdbx_strand_id
1 'polypeptide(L)'
;MSSKPLIRFQVIHYYLIPIIALIVWWGMLIAMLSCWGAQGRPIYSFMNGEYQNPVYISDIGATNLQPLFISCSGFQAIFFVGTLIMGFYLRYKSGKIQPYISKHQPRLAIASIICAAIGQLGIVFVAIFNTKNFHPVHISMVGVFIAFCFLACVCDFTISFIFGTNPSKLDPVHDQVVFGTSKFANLYFVSFMLKLVWLFAAVAFAICFGVYMKNDQNSKSAIFEWLISFWYGLLLVMWSMDLLPSALRKYRFKHPDMYPRYVQYHGNVNNNKANDYESQWIKDAREGNSSSEIDDNRTYVGNGGPMSPRLS
;
A
#
# COMPACT_ATOMS: atom_id res chain seq x y z
N MET A 1 -25.84 17.87 -22.33
CA MET A 1 -25.67 16.42 -22.12
C MET A 1 -24.87 16.23 -20.82
N SER A 2 -25.47 15.62 -19.80
CA SER A 2 -24.73 15.29 -18.57
C SER A 2 -23.58 14.35 -18.95
N SER A 3 -22.35 14.85 -18.82
CA SER A 3 -21.13 14.04 -18.99
C SER A 3 -21.27 12.87 -18.02
N LYS A 4 -21.63 11.70 -18.53
CA LYS A 4 -21.68 10.49 -17.73
C LYS A 4 -20.24 10.28 -17.22
N PRO A 5 -20.02 10.17 -15.90
CA PRO A 5 -18.67 10.04 -15.38
C PRO A 5 -18.01 8.82 -16.02
N LEU A 6 -16.78 9.02 -16.54
CA LEU A 6 -16.02 8.02 -17.30
C LEU A 6 -15.82 6.71 -16.51
N ILE A 7 -15.82 6.78 -15.18
CA ILE A 7 -15.64 5.64 -14.29
C ILE A 7 -16.65 5.74 -13.14
N ARG A 8 -17.50 4.73 -12.98
CA ARG A 8 -18.42 4.58 -11.85
C ARG A 8 -17.91 3.49 -10.91
N PHE A 9 -17.84 3.80 -9.62
CA PHE A 9 -17.41 2.88 -8.57
C PHE A 9 -18.22 3.11 -7.30
N GLN A 10 -18.16 2.14 -6.38
CA GLN A 10 -18.79 2.30 -5.07
C GLN A 10 -17.98 3.27 -4.21
N VAL A 11 -18.61 4.35 -3.75
CA VAL A 11 -17.96 5.41 -2.94
C VAL A 11 -17.42 4.88 -1.61
N ILE A 12 -18.20 4.09 -0.87
CA ILE A 12 -17.73 3.52 0.40
C ILE A 12 -17.13 2.14 0.14
N HIS A 13 -15.81 2.06 0.10
CA HIS A 13 -15.09 0.82 -0.15
C HIS A 13 -13.66 0.79 0.43
N TYR A 14 -12.95 -0.32 0.27
CA TYR A 14 -11.63 -0.57 0.89
C TYR A 14 -10.55 0.47 0.53
N TYR A 15 -10.68 1.17 -0.62
CA TYR A 15 -9.74 2.23 -0.97
C TYR A 15 -9.76 3.42 -0.01
N LEU A 16 -10.83 3.61 0.77
CA LEU A 16 -10.94 4.69 1.75
C LEU A 16 -10.06 4.47 2.99
N ILE A 17 -9.63 3.24 3.27
CA ILE A 17 -8.83 2.90 4.45
C ILE A 17 -7.54 3.74 4.49
N PRO A 18 -6.68 3.74 3.46
CA PRO A 18 -5.49 4.60 3.46
C PRO A 18 -5.80 6.10 3.33
N ILE A 19 -6.97 6.48 2.77
CA ILE A 19 -7.38 7.90 2.70
C ILE A 19 -7.72 8.44 4.08
N ILE A 20 -8.33 7.63 4.94
CA ILE A 20 -8.58 8.00 6.33
C ILE A 20 -7.25 8.22 7.07
N ALA A 21 -6.27 7.32 6.88
CA ALA A 21 -4.92 7.50 7.41
C ALA A 21 -4.27 8.80 6.91
N LEU A 22 -4.42 9.10 5.60
CA LEU A 22 -3.86 10.29 4.96
C LEU A 22 -4.42 11.58 5.55
N ILE A 23 -5.75 11.65 5.70
CA ILE A 23 -6.43 12.83 6.25
C ILE A 23 -5.94 13.09 7.67
N VAL A 24 -5.84 12.05 8.50
CA VAL A 24 -5.35 12.19 9.88
C VAL A 24 -3.88 12.60 9.90
N TRP A 25 -3.05 12.00 9.04
CA TRP A 25 -1.62 12.32 8.98
C TRP A 25 -1.36 13.75 8.51
N TRP A 26 -1.90 14.14 7.34
CA TRP A 26 -1.74 15.51 6.84
C TRP A 26 -2.46 16.53 7.73
N GLY A 27 -3.63 16.19 8.27
CA GLY A 27 -4.33 17.04 9.25
C GLY A 27 -3.47 17.33 10.47
N MET A 28 -2.79 16.31 11.01
CA MET A 28 -1.85 16.45 12.12
C MET A 28 -0.64 17.33 11.75
N LEU A 29 -0.01 17.10 10.59
CA LEU A 29 1.13 17.92 10.13
C LEU A 29 0.74 19.39 9.91
N ILE A 30 -0.38 19.62 9.23
CA ILE A 30 -0.89 20.97 8.96
C ILE A 30 -1.26 21.66 10.28
N ALA A 31 -1.92 20.96 11.22
CA ALA A 31 -2.27 21.52 12.52
C ALA A 31 -1.02 21.93 13.32
N MET A 32 -0.01 21.06 13.41
CA MET A 32 1.24 21.39 14.11
C MET A 32 1.97 22.57 13.46
N LEU A 33 2.06 22.60 12.13
CA LEU A 33 2.67 23.71 11.39
C LEU A 33 1.89 25.02 11.60
N SER A 34 0.56 24.94 11.61
CA SER A 34 -0.33 26.10 11.77
C SER A 34 -0.25 26.66 13.19
N CYS A 35 -0.24 25.81 14.21
CA CYS A 35 -0.04 26.22 15.60
C CYS A 35 1.30 26.91 15.80
N TRP A 36 2.39 26.34 15.27
CA TRP A 36 3.71 26.95 15.34
C TRP A 36 3.75 28.31 14.61
N GLY A 37 3.14 28.40 13.43
CA GLY A 37 3.01 29.66 12.69
C GLY A 37 2.21 30.73 13.44
N ALA A 38 1.07 30.35 14.02
CA ALA A 38 0.17 31.23 14.77
C ALA A 38 0.79 31.75 16.08
N GLN A 39 1.70 30.97 16.69
CA GLN A 39 2.47 31.38 17.86
C GLN A 39 3.62 32.36 17.52
N GLY A 40 3.77 32.77 16.26
CA GLY A 40 4.85 33.65 15.83
C GLY A 40 6.18 32.94 15.57
N ARG A 41 6.15 31.63 15.27
CA ARG A 41 7.34 30.80 15.01
C ARG A 41 8.33 30.74 16.20
N PRO A 42 7.87 30.31 17.38
CA PRO A 42 8.72 30.24 18.57
C PRO A 42 9.86 29.23 18.38
N ILE A 43 11.01 29.53 18.96
CA ILE A 43 12.08 28.56 19.24
C ILE A 43 11.85 28.05 20.66
N TYR A 44 11.81 26.73 20.83
CA TYR A 44 11.49 26.13 22.13
C TYR A 44 12.72 26.08 23.04
N SER A 45 12.50 26.22 24.36
CA SER A 45 13.60 26.33 25.34
C SER A 45 14.53 25.12 25.41
N PHE A 46 14.03 23.92 25.08
CA PHE A 46 14.83 22.69 25.03
C PHE A 46 15.70 22.57 23.76
N MET A 47 15.60 23.52 22.84
CA MET A 47 16.45 23.63 21.65
C MET A 47 17.72 24.48 21.92
N ASN A 48 18.04 24.74 23.19
CA ASN A 48 19.22 25.51 23.63
C ASN A 48 19.41 26.89 22.94
N GLY A 49 18.32 27.50 22.46
CA GLY A 49 18.36 28.80 21.79
C GLY A 49 18.87 28.77 20.35
N GLU A 50 19.03 27.59 19.75
CA GLU A 50 19.43 27.48 18.36
C GLU A 50 18.35 27.99 17.41
N TYR A 51 18.73 28.92 16.53
CA TYR A 51 17.82 29.43 15.51
C TYR A 51 17.47 28.32 14.51
N GLN A 52 16.17 28.02 14.39
CA GLN A 52 15.64 27.02 13.46
C GLN A 52 14.38 27.52 12.76
N ASN A 53 14.40 27.53 11.42
CA ASN A 53 13.25 27.97 10.62
C ASN A 53 13.14 27.13 9.32
N PRO A 54 12.18 26.18 9.22
CA PRO A 54 11.25 25.74 10.26
C PRO A 54 11.97 24.96 11.39
N VAL A 55 11.28 24.83 12.53
CA VAL A 55 11.67 23.87 13.58
C VAL A 55 11.29 22.44 13.16
N TYR A 56 11.90 21.42 13.77
CA TYR A 56 11.52 20.03 13.53
C TYR A 56 10.06 19.76 13.91
N ILE A 57 9.41 18.84 13.19
CA ILE A 57 8.06 18.37 13.51
C ILE A 57 8.04 17.78 14.92
N SER A 58 9.06 16.98 15.22
CA SER A 58 9.24 16.36 16.52
C SER A 58 9.33 17.36 17.67
N ASP A 59 9.90 18.54 17.43
CA ASP A 59 10.05 19.58 18.46
C ASP A 59 8.71 20.25 18.74
N ILE A 60 7.90 20.53 17.72
CA ILE A 60 6.51 20.97 17.93
C ILE A 60 5.72 19.88 18.67
N GLY A 61 5.92 18.63 18.26
CA GLY A 61 5.35 17.45 18.91
C GLY A 61 5.83 17.22 20.34
N ALA A 62 6.90 17.86 20.80
CA ALA A 62 7.40 17.79 22.18
C ALA A 62 6.79 18.86 23.12
N THR A 63 5.88 19.69 22.60
CA THR A 63 5.18 20.74 23.35
C THR A 63 3.83 20.26 23.90
N ASN A 64 2.91 21.18 24.20
CA ASN A 64 1.52 20.87 24.52
C ASN A 64 0.76 20.15 23.37
N LEU A 65 1.34 20.08 22.17
CA LEU A 65 0.82 19.32 21.03
C LEU A 65 1.23 17.83 21.04
N GLN A 66 2.00 17.37 22.02
CA GLN A 66 2.36 15.95 22.12
C GLN A 66 1.15 14.99 22.12
N PRO A 67 0.04 15.26 22.84
CA PRO A 67 -1.13 14.39 22.78
C PRO A 67 -1.75 14.29 21.37
N LEU A 68 -1.71 15.37 20.58
CA LEU A 68 -2.12 15.36 19.18
C LEU A 68 -1.19 14.46 18.37
N PHE A 69 0.12 14.58 18.56
CA PHE A 69 1.09 13.77 17.83
C PHE A 69 0.94 12.27 18.14
N ILE A 70 0.76 11.90 19.42
CA ILE A 70 0.55 10.50 19.85
C ILE A 70 -0.75 9.94 19.30
N SER A 71 -1.86 10.67 19.46
CA SER A 71 -3.18 10.18 19.04
C SER A 71 -3.28 10.00 17.52
N CYS A 72 -2.81 10.98 16.74
CA CYS A 72 -2.85 10.91 15.28
C CYS A 72 -1.85 9.90 14.70
N SER A 73 -0.64 9.80 15.25
CA SER A 73 0.34 8.77 14.81
C SER A 73 -0.17 7.36 15.10
N GLY A 74 -0.71 7.11 16.30
CA GLY A 74 -1.32 5.82 16.65
C GLY A 74 -2.54 5.48 15.80
N PHE A 75 -3.42 6.45 15.55
CA PHE A 75 -4.58 6.24 14.69
C PHE A 75 -4.18 5.91 13.25
N GLN A 76 -3.29 6.70 12.63
CA GLN A 76 -2.90 6.44 11.25
C GLN A 76 -2.10 5.13 11.13
N ALA A 77 -1.31 4.75 12.14
CA ALA A 77 -0.59 3.48 12.18
C ALA A 77 -1.52 2.27 12.01
N ILE A 78 -2.68 2.26 12.68
CA ILE A 78 -3.68 1.20 12.54
C ILE A 78 -4.17 1.07 11.10
N PHE A 79 -4.49 2.20 10.46
CA PHE A 79 -4.99 2.21 9.08
C PHE A 79 -3.88 1.94 8.06
N PHE A 80 -2.64 2.33 8.34
CA PHE A 80 -1.47 2.05 7.50
C PHE A 80 -1.24 0.54 7.41
N VAL A 81 -1.09 -0.13 8.56
CA VAL A 81 -0.92 -1.59 8.62
C VAL A 81 -2.18 -2.28 8.11
N GLY A 82 -3.35 -1.78 8.49
CA GLY A 82 -4.66 -2.26 8.03
C GLY A 82 -4.80 -2.22 6.50
N THR A 83 -4.23 -1.21 5.83
CA THR A 83 -4.22 -1.12 4.35
C THR A 83 -3.47 -2.29 3.73
N LEU A 84 -2.30 -2.63 4.26
CA LEU A 84 -1.51 -3.77 3.76
C LEU A 84 -2.17 -5.11 4.06
N ILE A 85 -2.74 -5.28 5.27
CA ILE A 85 -3.51 -6.48 5.64
C ILE A 85 -4.72 -6.63 4.72
N MET A 86 -5.45 -5.56 4.43
CA MET A 86 -6.57 -5.59 3.49
C MET A 86 -6.12 -5.91 2.07
N GLY A 87 -5.01 -5.35 1.62
CA GLY A 87 -4.38 -5.71 0.34
C GLY A 87 -4.10 -7.21 0.25
N PHE A 88 -3.48 -7.78 1.29
CA PHE A 88 -3.22 -9.21 1.38
C PHE A 88 -4.52 -10.04 1.37
N TYR A 89 -5.49 -9.70 2.21
CA TYR A 89 -6.77 -10.41 2.30
C TYR A 89 -7.53 -10.40 0.98
N LEU A 90 -7.59 -9.24 0.31
CA LEU A 90 -8.31 -9.07 -0.95
C LEU A 90 -7.65 -9.84 -2.10
N ARG A 91 -6.32 -10.02 -2.08
CA ARG A 91 -5.57 -10.82 -3.07
C ARG A 91 -5.60 -12.32 -2.77
N TYR A 92 -5.37 -12.70 -1.53
CA TYR A 92 -5.15 -14.09 -1.15
C TYR A 92 -6.46 -14.86 -0.89
N LYS A 93 -7.38 -14.28 -0.12
CA LYS A 93 -8.59 -14.99 0.32
C LYS A 93 -9.83 -14.60 -0.48
N SER A 94 -10.09 -13.30 -0.57
CA SER A 94 -11.32 -12.84 -1.23
C SER A 94 -11.24 -12.89 -2.74
N GLY A 95 -10.02 -12.88 -3.31
CA GLY A 95 -9.77 -12.78 -4.73
C GLY A 95 -10.49 -11.60 -5.39
N LYS A 96 -10.79 -10.52 -4.65
CA LYS A 96 -11.56 -9.33 -5.10
C LYS A 96 -10.72 -8.39 -5.95
N ILE A 97 -9.41 -8.40 -5.73
CA ILE A 97 -8.39 -7.73 -6.55
C ILE A 97 -7.46 -8.80 -7.13
N GLN A 98 -6.61 -8.40 -8.08
CA GLN A 98 -5.69 -9.29 -8.80
C GLN A 98 -4.98 -10.28 -7.85
N PRO A 99 -5.28 -11.59 -7.95
CA PRO A 99 -4.67 -12.60 -7.10
C PRO A 99 -3.17 -12.73 -7.41
N TYR A 100 -2.44 -13.28 -6.45
CA TYR A 100 -1.00 -13.50 -6.60
C TYR A 100 -0.70 -14.52 -7.70
N ILE A 101 0.21 -14.16 -8.59
CA ILE A 101 0.65 -14.97 -9.73
C ILE A 101 1.88 -15.82 -9.42
N SER A 102 2.59 -15.51 -8.33
CA SER A 102 3.83 -16.16 -7.92
C SER A 102 3.79 -16.54 -6.45
N LYS A 103 4.37 -17.70 -6.11
CA LYS A 103 4.50 -18.20 -4.73
C LYS A 103 5.31 -17.25 -3.81
N HIS A 104 6.13 -16.37 -4.39
CA HIS A 104 6.92 -15.40 -3.63
C HIS A 104 6.11 -14.18 -3.20
N GLN A 105 5.06 -13.79 -3.92
CA GLN A 105 4.31 -12.56 -3.61
C GLN A 105 3.58 -12.62 -2.26
N PRO A 106 2.91 -13.72 -1.86
CA PRO A 106 2.32 -13.82 -0.53
C PRO A 106 3.36 -13.69 0.59
N ARG A 107 4.57 -14.24 0.39
CA ARG A 107 5.66 -14.15 1.37
C ARG A 107 6.18 -12.72 1.50
N LEU A 108 6.37 -12.03 0.37
CA LEU A 108 6.73 -10.61 0.35
C LEU A 108 5.65 -9.73 1.00
N ALA A 109 4.36 -10.07 0.81
CA ALA A 109 3.28 -9.33 1.43
C ALA A 109 3.28 -9.48 2.96
N ILE A 110 3.49 -10.71 3.46
CA ILE A 110 3.62 -10.96 4.91
C ILE A 110 4.85 -10.23 5.47
N ALA A 111 6.00 -10.30 4.79
CA ALA A 111 7.20 -9.57 5.18
C ALA A 111 6.95 -8.06 5.22
N SER A 112 6.26 -7.51 4.21
CA SER A 112 5.87 -6.10 4.16
C SER A 112 4.98 -5.71 5.33
N ILE A 113 4.00 -6.55 5.70
CA ILE A 113 3.09 -6.28 6.83
C ILE A 113 3.87 -6.27 8.15
N ILE A 114 4.76 -7.24 8.37
CA ILE A 114 5.58 -7.31 9.59
C ILE A 114 6.50 -6.07 9.68
N CYS A 115 7.20 -5.74 8.60
CA CYS A 115 8.06 -4.57 8.57
C CYS A 115 7.26 -3.28 8.77
N ALA A 116 6.10 -3.16 8.13
CA ALA A 116 5.21 -2.01 8.34
C ALA A 116 4.75 -1.91 9.80
N ALA A 117 4.38 -3.02 10.45
CA ALA A 117 3.98 -3.01 11.86
C ALA A 117 5.12 -2.49 12.76
N ILE A 118 6.36 -2.97 12.55
CA ILE A 118 7.52 -2.51 13.30
C ILE A 118 7.80 -1.02 13.03
N GLY A 119 7.77 -0.59 11.76
CA GLY A 119 7.97 0.81 11.39
C GLY A 119 6.90 1.71 12.03
N GLN A 120 5.64 1.30 11.98
CA GLN A 120 4.52 2.07 12.55
C GLN A 120 4.55 2.11 14.09
N LEU A 121 5.03 1.06 14.76
CA LEU A 121 5.36 1.14 16.19
C LEU A 121 6.48 2.15 16.45
N GLY A 122 7.47 2.22 15.55
CA GLY A 122 8.51 3.25 15.56
C GLY A 122 7.96 4.66 15.63
N ILE A 123 7.06 5.07 14.71
CA ILE A 123 6.51 6.44 14.73
C ILE A 123 5.63 6.72 15.96
N VAL A 124 4.94 5.72 16.49
CA VAL A 124 4.21 5.86 17.76
C VAL A 124 5.18 6.08 18.92
N PHE A 125 6.30 5.35 18.97
CA PHE A 125 7.33 5.56 19.97
C PHE A 125 8.06 6.89 19.81
N VAL A 126 8.26 7.39 18.57
CA VAL A 126 8.74 8.75 18.30
C VAL A 126 7.81 9.80 18.92
N ALA A 127 6.49 9.59 18.87
CA ALA A 127 5.52 10.50 19.47
C ALA A 127 5.48 10.42 21.01
N ILE A 128 5.69 9.23 21.59
CA ILE A 128 5.71 9.01 23.05
C ILE A 128 7.01 9.53 23.67
N PHE A 129 8.16 9.11 23.13
CA PHE A 129 9.48 9.53 23.59
C PHE A 129 9.87 10.84 22.90
N ASN A 130 9.42 11.96 23.47
CA ASN A 130 9.65 13.29 22.91
C ASN A 130 11.13 13.69 22.89
N THR A 131 11.48 14.64 22.00
CA THR A 131 12.85 15.16 21.87
C THR A 131 13.33 15.89 23.13
N LYS A 132 12.41 16.47 23.91
CA LYS A 132 12.71 17.19 25.15
C LYS A 132 13.31 16.29 26.25
N ASN A 133 12.66 15.17 26.56
CA ASN A 133 13.02 14.32 27.70
C ASN A 133 13.84 13.09 27.27
N PHE A 134 13.65 12.60 26.04
CA PHE A 134 14.17 11.32 25.58
C PHE A 134 14.86 11.42 24.21
N HIS A 135 15.66 12.48 23.97
CA HIS A 135 16.30 12.75 22.69
C HIS A 135 17.01 11.54 22.02
N PRO A 136 17.86 10.75 22.71
CA PRO A 136 18.55 9.63 22.08
C PRO A 136 17.59 8.50 21.65
N VAL A 137 16.54 8.26 22.45
CA VAL A 137 15.51 7.26 22.15
C VAL A 137 14.67 7.73 20.96
N HIS A 138 14.28 9.01 20.95
CA HIS A 138 13.53 9.62 19.86
C HIS A 138 14.22 9.41 18.52
N ILE A 139 15.49 9.79 18.40
CA ILE A 139 16.27 9.67 17.16
C ILE A 139 16.44 8.19 16.76
N SER A 140 16.64 7.29 17.73
CA SER A 140 16.71 5.85 17.46
C SER A 140 15.39 5.33 16.88
N MET A 141 14.25 5.76 17.42
CA MET A 141 12.92 5.35 16.95
C MET A 141 12.58 5.96 15.58
N VAL A 142 13.06 7.18 15.26
CA VAL A 142 12.98 7.74 13.90
C VAL A 142 13.74 6.86 12.92
N GLY A 143 14.94 6.40 13.28
CA GLY A 143 15.72 5.46 12.49
C GLY A 143 14.98 4.14 12.23
N VAL A 144 14.37 3.56 13.27
CA VAL A 144 13.54 2.35 13.17
C VAL A 144 12.34 2.58 12.23
N PHE A 145 11.62 3.69 12.40
CA PHE A 145 10.50 4.05 11.55
C PHE A 145 10.89 4.12 10.07
N ILE A 146 11.94 4.88 9.74
CA ILE A 146 12.39 5.06 8.35
C ILE A 146 12.86 3.73 7.76
N ALA A 147 13.72 2.98 8.46
CA ALA A 147 14.31 1.74 7.94
C ALA A 147 13.26 0.66 7.67
N PHE A 148 12.33 0.45 8.61
CA PHE A 148 11.30 -0.58 8.46
C PHE A 148 10.18 -0.18 7.50
N CYS A 149 9.82 1.11 7.45
CA CYS A 149 8.91 1.60 6.40
C CYS A 149 9.52 1.49 5.01
N PHE A 150 10.83 1.76 4.86
CA PHE A 150 11.54 1.54 3.61
C PHE A 150 11.51 0.07 3.20
N LEU A 151 11.83 -0.85 4.12
CA LEU A 151 11.79 -2.29 3.84
C LEU A 151 10.38 -2.78 3.48
N ALA A 152 9.35 -2.26 4.16
CA ALA A 152 7.96 -2.52 3.82
C ALA A 152 7.65 -2.06 2.38
N CYS A 153 8.03 -0.83 2.01
CA CYS A 153 7.85 -0.31 0.65
C CYS A 153 8.58 -1.16 -0.39
N VAL A 154 9.83 -1.57 -0.14
CA VAL A 154 10.59 -2.44 -1.05
C VAL A 154 9.86 -3.77 -1.27
N CYS A 155 9.38 -4.41 -0.20
CA CYS A 155 8.63 -5.66 -0.30
C CYS A 155 7.33 -5.48 -1.11
N ASP A 156 6.53 -4.46 -0.77
CA ASP A 156 5.25 -4.18 -1.45
C ASP A 156 5.44 -3.77 -2.93
N PHE A 157 6.46 -2.97 -3.21
CA PHE A 157 6.72 -2.49 -4.57
C PHE A 157 7.29 -3.62 -5.44
N THR A 158 8.03 -4.56 -4.86
CA THR A 158 8.45 -5.79 -5.55
C THR A 158 7.23 -6.63 -5.96
N ILE A 159 6.16 -6.66 -5.17
CA ILE A 159 4.91 -7.32 -5.57
C ILE A 159 4.32 -6.64 -6.80
N SER A 160 4.29 -5.30 -6.81
CA SER A 160 3.82 -4.50 -7.95
C SER A 160 4.68 -4.70 -9.20
N PHE A 161 6.00 -4.81 -9.04
CA PHE A 161 6.93 -5.14 -10.12
C PHE A 161 6.66 -6.52 -10.73
N ILE A 162 6.41 -7.54 -9.89
CA ILE A 162 6.08 -8.89 -10.36
C ILE A 162 4.79 -8.87 -11.19
N PHE A 163 3.78 -8.08 -10.79
CA PHE A 163 2.57 -7.88 -11.59
C PHE A 163 2.86 -7.16 -12.91
N GLY A 164 3.64 -6.07 -12.88
CA GLY A 164 3.98 -5.29 -14.09
C GLY A 164 4.79 -6.08 -15.13
N THR A 165 5.68 -6.96 -14.70
CA THR A 165 6.57 -7.73 -15.59
C THR A 165 5.89 -8.93 -16.26
N ASN A 166 4.83 -9.46 -15.66
CA ASN A 166 4.14 -10.67 -16.12
C ASN A 166 2.68 -10.40 -16.56
N PRO A 167 2.43 -9.51 -17.54
CA PRO A 167 1.08 -9.13 -17.95
C PRO A 167 0.22 -10.29 -18.44
N SER A 168 0.84 -11.30 -19.06
CA SER A 168 0.15 -12.49 -19.59
C SER A 168 -0.51 -13.37 -18.51
N LYS A 169 -0.12 -13.20 -17.24
CA LYS A 169 -0.69 -13.94 -16.10
C LYS A 169 -1.73 -13.14 -15.32
N LEU A 170 -2.04 -11.91 -15.74
CA LEU A 170 -3.08 -11.12 -15.09
C LEU A 170 -4.47 -11.63 -15.46
N ASP A 171 -5.40 -11.49 -14.52
CA ASP A 171 -6.80 -11.83 -14.76
C ASP A 171 -7.34 -10.88 -15.84
N PRO A 172 -7.97 -11.38 -16.92
CA PRO A 172 -8.58 -10.57 -17.98
C PRO A 172 -9.50 -9.45 -17.48
N VAL A 173 -10.14 -9.63 -16.31
CA VAL A 173 -11.00 -8.60 -15.69
C VAL A 173 -10.17 -7.41 -15.17
N HIS A 174 -8.91 -7.65 -14.85
CA HIS A 174 -7.93 -6.66 -14.40
C HIS A 174 -7.02 -6.16 -15.52
N ASP A 175 -7.20 -6.65 -16.75
CA ASP A 175 -6.54 -6.14 -17.96
C ASP A 175 -7.14 -4.80 -18.39
N GLN A 176 -7.23 -3.88 -17.44
CA GLN A 176 -7.63 -2.50 -17.68
C GLN A 176 -6.43 -1.76 -18.25
N VAL A 177 -6.20 -1.95 -19.54
CA VAL A 177 -5.21 -1.20 -20.30
C VAL A 177 -5.75 0.22 -20.44
N VAL A 178 -5.27 1.14 -19.60
CA VAL A 178 -5.75 2.53 -19.61
C VAL A 178 -5.31 3.24 -20.89
N PHE A 179 -4.16 2.88 -21.47
CA PHE A 179 -3.60 3.59 -22.63
C PHE A 179 -2.77 2.71 -23.58
N GLY A 180 -3.43 1.88 -24.38
CA GLY A 180 -2.82 1.36 -25.61
C GLY A 180 -2.11 0.01 -25.49
N THR A 181 -1.89 -0.61 -26.65
CA THR A 181 -1.43 -2.00 -26.84
C THR A 181 0.02 -2.28 -26.41
N SER A 182 0.74 -1.27 -25.90
CA SER A 182 2.14 -1.43 -25.50
C SER A 182 2.25 -2.00 -24.09
N LYS A 183 3.16 -2.96 -23.89
CA LYS A 183 3.48 -3.60 -22.60
C LYS A 183 3.80 -2.57 -21.49
N PHE A 184 4.31 -1.39 -21.85
CA PHE A 184 4.64 -0.32 -20.91
C PHE A 184 3.44 0.47 -20.41
N ALA A 185 2.29 0.39 -21.11
CA ALA A 185 1.05 1.04 -20.70
C ALA A 185 0.19 0.19 -19.74
N ASN A 186 0.72 -0.95 -19.30
CA ASN A 186 0.08 -1.77 -18.29
C ASN A 186 -0.06 -0.97 -16.98
N LEU A 187 -1.30 -0.83 -16.49
CA LEU A 187 -1.63 -0.03 -15.31
C LEU A 187 -0.77 -0.39 -14.09
N TYR A 188 -0.47 -1.67 -13.90
CA TYR A 188 0.39 -2.15 -12.82
C TYR A 188 1.85 -1.75 -12.97
N PHE A 189 2.36 -1.73 -14.21
CA PHE A 189 3.73 -1.29 -14.48
C PHE A 189 3.85 0.23 -14.28
N VAL A 190 2.87 1.01 -14.75
CA VAL A 190 2.81 2.46 -14.49
C VAL A 190 2.71 2.74 -12.98
N SER A 191 1.83 2.03 -12.27
CA SER A 191 1.71 2.11 -10.81
C SER A 191 3.03 1.79 -10.10
N PHE A 192 3.75 0.76 -10.57
CA PHE A 192 5.09 0.43 -10.06
C PHE A 192 6.11 1.54 -10.35
N MET A 193 6.14 2.11 -11.56
CA MET A 193 7.05 3.22 -11.89
C MET A 193 6.81 4.44 -11.00
N LEU A 194 5.55 4.82 -10.76
CA LEU A 194 5.21 5.92 -9.86
C LEU A 194 5.69 5.66 -8.42
N LYS A 195 5.48 4.44 -7.92
CA LYS A 195 5.99 4.00 -6.62
C LYS A 195 7.52 4.02 -6.54
N LEU A 196 8.19 3.63 -7.62
CA LEU A 196 9.65 3.62 -7.69
C LEU A 196 10.22 5.05 -7.66
N VAL A 197 9.64 5.97 -8.43
CA VAL A 197 9.99 7.41 -8.37
C VAL A 197 9.77 7.97 -6.97
N TRP A 198 8.63 7.65 -6.36
CA TRP A 198 8.33 8.04 -4.99
C TRP A 198 9.36 7.50 -3.99
N LEU A 199 9.78 6.24 -4.13
CA LEU A 199 10.78 5.60 -3.26
C LEU A 199 12.14 6.29 -3.37
N PHE A 200 12.61 6.55 -4.60
CA PHE A 200 13.88 7.25 -4.80
C PHE A 200 13.86 8.66 -4.22
N ALA A 201 12.75 9.39 -4.40
CA ALA A 201 12.58 10.70 -3.78
C ALA A 201 12.57 10.61 -2.25
N ALA A 202 11.88 9.63 -1.67
CA ALA A 202 11.86 9.41 -0.22
C ALA A 202 13.24 9.07 0.33
N VAL A 203 14.01 8.21 -0.35
CA VAL A 203 15.39 7.88 0.02
C VAL A 203 16.29 9.11 -0.06
N ALA A 204 16.18 9.91 -1.12
CA ALA A 204 16.94 11.15 -1.25
C ALA A 204 16.61 12.13 -0.11
N PHE A 205 15.32 12.32 0.22
CA PHE A 205 14.92 13.17 1.34
C PHE A 205 15.42 12.64 2.68
N ALA A 206 15.39 11.32 2.92
CA ALA A 206 15.87 10.71 4.15
C ALA A 206 17.39 10.86 4.31
N ILE A 207 18.15 10.69 3.22
CA ILE A 207 19.60 10.90 3.22
C ILE A 207 19.91 12.38 3.49
N CYS A 208 19.25 13.31 2.80
CA CYS A 208 19.41 14.74 3.04
C CYS A 208 19.08 15.11 4.50
N PHE A 209 17.96 14.62 5.03
CA PHE A 209 17.56 14.80 6.43
C PHE A 209 18.66 14.35 7.39
N GLY A 210 19.17 13.11 7.23
CA GLY A 210 20.20 12.55 8.10
C GLY A 210 21.56 13.23 7.96
N VAL A 211 21.99 13.59 6.75
CA VAL A 211 23.26 14.28 6.50
C VAL A 211 23.23 15.70 7.08
N TYR A 212 22.15 16.46 6.86
CA TYR A 212 22.03 17.80 7.43
C TYR A 212 21.91 17.77 8.95
N MET A 213 21.27 16.75 9.52
CA MET A 213 21.20 16.56 10.98
C MET A 213 22.59 16.27 11.55
N LYS A 214 23.40 15.44 10.89
CA LYS A 214 24.77 15.13 11.32
C LYS A 214 25.71 16.34 11.23
N ASN A 215 25.46 17.26 10.30
CA ASN A 215 26.27 18.46 10.09
C ASN A 215 25.78 19.67 10.90
N ASP A 216 24.92 19.47 11.90
CA ASP A 216 24.33 20.52 12.76
C ASP A 216 23.60 21.63 11.97
N GLN A 217 23.13 21.32 10.75
CA GLN A 217 22.37 22.25 9.91
C GLN A 217 20.87 22.08 10.16
N ASN A 218 20.46 22.37 11.40
CA ASN A 218 19.14 22.00 11.92
C ASN A 218 17.96 22.58 11.13
N SER A 219 18.04 23.85 10.71
CA SER A 219 17.01 24.44 9.84
C SER A 219 16.83 23.67 8.53
N LYS A 220 17.93 23.26 7.87
CA LYS A 220 17.85 22.53 6.59
C LYS A 220 17.36 21.11 6.80
N SER A 221 17.85 20.45 7.85
CA SER A 221 17.40 19.11 8.22
C SER A 221 15.89 19.09 8.53
N ALA A 222 15.40 20.07 9.29
CA ALA A 222 13.97 20.23 9.57
C ALA A 222 13.16 20.41 8.27
N ILE A 223 13.63 21.19 7.29
CA ILE A 223 12.98 21.27 5.97
C ILE A 223 12.80 19.89 5.35
N PHE A 224 13.85 19.05 5.36
CA PHE A 224 13.77 17.70 4.81
C PHE A 224 12.87 16.77 5.62
N GLU A 225 12.78 16.93 6.95
CA GLU A 225 11.83 16.21 7.79
C GLU A 225 10.38 16.55 7.41
N TRP A 226 10.08 17.85 7.22
CA TRP A 226 8.77 18.29 6.74
C TRP A 226 8.46 17.76 5.35
N LEU A 227 9.42 17.87 4.41
CA LEU A 227 9.26 17.39 3.05
C LEU A 227 8.97 15.89 3.00
N ILE A 228 9.79 15.07 3.67
CA ILE A 228 9.59 13.62 3.67
C ILE A 228 8.29 13.23 4.39
N SER A 229 7.88 13.96 5.43
CA SER A 229 6.63 13.71 6.15
C SER A 229 5.39 14.02 5.33
N PHE A 230 5.39 15.09 4.53
CA PHE A 230 4.31 15.34 3.57
C PHE A 230 4.36 14.33 2.41
N TRP A 231 5.56 14.03 1.91
CA TRP A 231 5.79 13.05 0.85
C TRP A 231 5.31 11.65 1.23
N TYR A 232 5.45 11.25 2.50
CA TYR A 232 4.87 10.05 3.08
C TYR A 232 3.36 9.93 2.83
N GLY A 233 2.61 11.03 2.86
CA GLY A 233 1.17 10.98 2.55
C GLY A 233 0.86 10.52 1.11
N LEU A 234 1.74 10.80 0.15
CA LEU A 234 1.54 10.33 -1.23
C LEU A 234 1.63 8.80 -1.34
N LEU A 235 2.35 8.12 -0.44
CA LEU A 235 2.34 6.65 -0.36
C LEU A 235 0.93 6.12 -0.10
N LEU A 236 0.21 6.74 0.83
CA LEU A 236 -1.16 6.37 1.17
C LEU A 236 -2.13 6.60 -0.01
N VAL A 237 -1.91 7.66 -0.79
CA VAL A 237 -2.66 7.89 -2.04
C VAL A 237 -2.39 6.74 -3.02
N MET A 238 -1.14 6.35 -3.22
CA MET A 238 -0.78 5.23 -4.12
C MET A 238 -1.38 3.91 -3.68
N TRP A 239 -1.35 3.58 -2.39
CA TRP A 239 -2.00 2.39 -1.87
C TRP A 239 -3.53 2.44 -1.95
N SER A 240 -4.13 3.63 -1.82
CA SER A 240 -5.56 3.80 -2.09
C SER A 240 -5.90 3.43 -3.54
N MET A 241 -5.10 3.92 -4.50
CA MET A 241 -5.27 3.59 -5.91
C MET A 241 -5.12 2.09 -6.18
N ASP A 242 -4.21 1.39 -5.49
CA ASP A 242 -4.06 -0.07 -5.64
C ASP A 242 -5.26 -0.87 -5.13
N LEU A 243 -6.02 -0.31 -4.18
CA LEU A 243 -7.24 -0.92 -3.66
C LEU A 243 -8.49 -0.55 -4.47
N LEU A 244 -8.44 0.51 -5.29
CA LEU A 244 -9.57 0.99 -6.09
C LEU A 244 -10.21 -0.08 -7.02
N PRO A 245 -9.46 -1.02 -7.64
CA PRO A 245 -10.04 -2.10 -8.44
C PRO A 245 -11.09 -2.93 -7.71
N SER A 246 -10.99 -3.07 -6.37
CA SER A 246 -12.01 -3.78 -5.58
C SER A 246 -13.39 -3.10 -5.65
N ALA A 247 -13.41 -1.76 -5.64
CA ALA A 247 -14.64 -0.96 -5.71
C ALA A 247 -15.26 -1.01 -7.10
N LEU A 248 -14.41 -0.95 -8.12
CA LEU A 248 -14.80 -1.08 -9.52
C LEU A 248 -15.45 -2.44 -9.78
N ARG A 249 -14.84 -3.51 -9.28
CA ARG A 249 -15.39 -4.86 -9.44
C ARG A 249 -16.75 -5.02 -8.78
N LYS A 250 -16.90 -4.54 -7.54
CA LYS A 250 -18.19 -4.61 -6.84
C LYS A 250 -19.28 -3.82 -7.57
N TYR A 251 -18.94 -2.69 -8.17
CA TYR A 251 -19.86 -1.91 -9.00
C TYR A 251 -20.30 -2.68 -10.26
N ARG A 252 -19.35 -3.30 -10.98
CA ARG A 252 -19.65 -4.11 -12.18
C ARG A 252 -20.53 -5.32 -11.87
N PHE A 253 -20.28 -5.98 -10.74
CA PHE A 253 -21.11 -7.10 -10.29
C PHE A 253 -22.57 -6.68 -10.02
N LYS A 254 -22.78 -5.46 -9.50
CA LYS A 254 -24.14 -4.95 -9.22
C LYS A 254 -24.89 -4.47 -10.48
N HIS A 255 -24.20 -4.22 -11.58
CA HIS A 255 -24.79 -3.73 -12.84
C HIS A 255 -24.43 -4.66 -14.01
N PRO A 256 -24.93 -5.92 -14.00
CA PRO A 256 -24.59 -6.91 -15.03
C PRO A 256 -25.03 -6.49 -16.44
N ASP A 257 -26.13 -5.73 -16.53
CA ASP A 257 -26.68 -5.14 -17.75
C ASP A 257 -25.70 -4.20 -18.46
N MET A 258 -24.89 -3.47 -17.70
CA MET A 258 -23.91 -2.53 -18.26
C MET A 258 -22.56 -3.19 -18.60
N TYR A 259 -22.29 -4.40 -18.12
CA TYR A 259 -21.00 -5.07 -18.28
C TYR A 259 -21.15 -6.54 -18.73
N PRO A 260 -21.71 -6.83 -19.92
CA PRO A 260 -21.96 -8.20 -20.37
C PRO A 260 -20.68 -9.04 -20.48
N ARG A 261 -19.54 -8.45 -20.89
CA ARG A 261 -18.24 -9.16 -20.90
C ARG A 261 -17.81 -9.66 -19.52
N TYR A 262 -18.08 -8.89 -18.46
CA TYR A 262 -17.75 -9.28 -17.09
C TYR A 262 -18.60 -10.47 -16.64
N VAL A 263 -19.90 -10.44 -16.94
CA VAL A 263 -20.83 -11.53 -16.64
C VAL A 263 -20.46 -12.79 -17.41
N GLN A 264 -20.16 -12.68 -18.71
CA GLN A 264 -19.77 -13.81 -19.55
C GLN A 264 -18.47 -14.47 -19.04
N TYR A 265 -17.45 -13.68 -18.69
CA TYR A 265 -16.20 -14.22 -18.16
C TYR A 265 -16.42 -14.97 -16.84
N HIS A 266 -17.13 -14.36 -15.89
CA HIS A 266 -17.42 -15.03 -14.62
C HIS A 266 -18.36 -16.23 -14.75
N GLY A 267 -19.31 -16.20 -15.69
CA GLY A 267 -20.15 -17.33 -16.05
C GLY A 267 -19.32 -18.50 -16.59
N ASN A 268 -18.42 -18.23 -17.54
CA ASN A 268 -17.52 -19.25 -18.09
C ASN A 268 -16.57 -19.83 -17.03
N VAL A 269 -16.03 -19.00 -16.13
CA VAL A 269 -15.16 -19.48 -15.03
C VAL A 269 -15.95 -20.37 -14.07
N ASN A 270 -17.18 -20.00 -13.72
CA ASN A 270 -18.02 -20.82 -12.85
C ASN A 270 -18.43 -22.14 -13.51
N ASN A 271 -18.77 -22.11 -14.81
CA ASN A 271 -19.07 -23.31 -15.58
C ASN A 271 -17.85 -24.23 -15.72
N ASN A 272 -16.67 -23.69 -16.02
CA ASN A 272 -15.45 -24.49 -16.09
C ASN A 272 -15.12 -25.13 -14.74
N LYS A 273 -15.23 -24.38 -13.63
CA LYS A 273 -15.06 -24.96 -12.30
C LYS A 273 -16.08 -26.06 -12.03
N ALA A 274 -17.35 -25.86 -12.39
CA ALA A 274 -18.39 -26.88 -12.24
C ALA A 274 -18.05 -28.15 -13.05
N ASN A 275 -17.59 -28.00 -14.30
CA ASN A 275 -17.14 -29.10 -15.15
C ASN A 275 -15.87 -29.79 -14.61
N ASP A 276 -14.94 -29.04 -14.00
CA ASP A 276 -13.73 -29.60 -13.39
C ASP A 276 -14.09 -30.44 -12.17
N TYR A 277 -14.94 -29.92 -11.28
CA TYR A 277 -15.54 -30.71 -10.20
C TYR A 277 -16.26 -31.92 -10.78
N GLU A 278 -16.99 -31.73 -11.89
CA GLU A 278 -17.72 -32.81 -12.57
C GLU A 278 -16.78 -33.94 -13.00
N SER A 279 -15.68 -33.58 -13.65
CA SER A 279 -14.68 -34.52 -14.12
C SER A 279 -13.95 -35.21 -12.95
N GLN A 280 -13.74 -34.51 -11.84
CA GLN A 280 -13.05 -35.04 -10.68
C GLN A 280 -13.92 -36.04 -9.91
N TRP A 281 -15.21 -35.76 -9.65
CA TRP A 281 -16.08 -36.77 -9.01
C TRP A 281 -16.25 -38.00 -9.91
N ILE A 282 -16.29 -37.84 -11.24
CA ILE A 282 -16.36 -39.00 -12.15
C ILE A 282 -15.08 -39.84 -12.07
N LYS A 283 -13.90 -39.21 -11.96
CA LYS A 283 -12.62 -39.92 -11.74
C LYS A 283 -12.59 -40.60 -10.38
N ASP A 284 -12.92 -39.87 -9.32
CA ASP A 284 -12.94 -40.39 -7.95
C ASP A 284 -13.98 -41.52 -7.80
N ALA A 285 -15.12 -41.47 -8.50
CA ALA A 285 -16.12 -42.55 -8.54
C ALA A 285 -15.64 -43.78 -9.33
N ARG A 286 -14.72 -43.60 -10.29
CA ARG A 286 -14.09 -44.70 -11.05
C ARG A 286 -12.91 -45.32 -10.31
N GLU A 287 -12.12 -44.51 -9.62
CA GLU A 287 -10.88 -44.91 -8.93
C GLU A 287 -11.12 -45.24 -7.44
N GLY A 288 -12.24 -44.80 -6.87
CA GLY A 288 -12.65 -44.98 -5.48
C GLY A 288 -13.21 -46.35 -5.17
N ASN A 289 -12.34 -47.37 -5.27
CA ASN A 289 -12.22 -48.41 -4.25
C ASN A 289 -10.81 -48.32 -3.62
N SER A 290 -10.40 -47.14 -3.11
CA SER A 290 -9.32 -47.00 -2.11
C SER A 290 -9.22 -45.57 -1.54
N SER A 291 -9.59 -45.47 -0.26
CA SER A 291 -9.05 -44.61 0.81
C SER A 291 -8.82 -43.11 0.61
N SER A 292 -9.60 -42.35 1.38
CA SER A 292 -9.53 -40.93 1.65
C SER A 292 -8.24 -40.48 2.33
N GLU A 293 -7.50 -39.58 1.69
CA GLU A 293 -6.68 -38.57 2.37
C GLU A 293 -6.80 -37.26 1.59
N ILE A 294 -7.58 -36.33 2.14
CA ILE A 294 -7.75 -34.97 1.61
C ILE A 294 -6.46 -34.23 1.90
N ASP A 295 -5.53 -34.25 0.95
CA ASP A 295 -4.29 -33.47 1.02
C ASP A 295 -4.63 -32.00 0.71
N ASP A 296 -4.50 -31.14 1.73
CA ASP A 296 -4.88 -29.73 1.73
C ASP A 296 -3.83 -28.89 0.98
N ASN A 297 -3.70 -29.12 -0.34
CA ASN A 297 -2.74 -28.40 -1.18
C ASN A 297 -3.46 -27.58 -2.26
N ARG A 298 -3.70 -26.30 -1.94
CA ARG A 298 -4.26 -25.28 -2.85
C ARG A 298 -3.47 -25.21 -4.15
N THR A 299 -4.07 -25.73 -5.21
CA THR A 299 -3.57 -25.69 -6.58
C THR A 299 -3.61 -24.28 -7.16
N TYR A 300 -2.43 -23.77 -7.51
CA TYR A 300 -2.25 -22.59 -8.34
C TYR A 300 -2.72 -22.91 -9.76
N VAL A 301 -3.72 -22.18 -10.27
CA VAL A 301 -4.09 -22.23 -11.68
C VAL A 301 -3.00 -21.49 -12.46
N GLY A 302 -2.07 -22.24 -13.03
CA GLY A 302 -0.99 -21.70 -13.83
C GLY A 302 -0.49 -22.74 -14.82
N ASN A 303 -1.24 -23.00 -15.88
CA ASN A 303 -0.72 -23.28 -17.23
C ASN A 303 -1.86 -23.58 -18.20
N GLY A 304 -2.19 -22.60 -19.04
CA GLY A 304 -2.87 -22.83 -20.31
C GLY A 304 -1.97 -22.31 -21.41
N GLY A 305 -0.82 -22.95 -21.62
CA GLY A 305 0.05 -22.66 -22.76
C GLY A 305 -0.68 -23.05 -24.06
N PRO A 306 -0.56 -22.25 -25.14
CA PRO A 306 -1.27 -22.50 -26.38
C PRO A 306 -0.79 -23.80 -27.03
N MET A 307 -1.74 -24.70 -27.26
CA MET A 307 -1.55 -26.00 -27.90
C MET A 307 -1.09 -25.78 -29.35
N SER A 308 0.11 -26.26 -29.69
CA SER A 308 0.68 -26.18 -31.03
C SER A 308 -0.20 -26.94 -32.05
N PRO A 309 -0.40 -26.42 -33.28
CA PRO A 309 -1.20 -27.10 -34.28
C PRO A 309 -0.54 -28.41 -34.71
N ARG A 310 -1.29 -29.52 -34.65
CA ARG A 310 -0.88 -30.80 -35.23
C ARG A 310 -0.88 -30.66 -36.75
N LEU A 311 0.30 -30.88 -37.32
CA LEU A 311 0.49 -31.18 -38.73
C LEU A 311 -0.13 -32.56 -39.01
N SER A 312 -0.98 -32.61 -40.03
CA SER A 312 -1.23 -33.79 -40.86
C SER A 312 -0.73 -33.47 -42.25
#